data_AF-A0A7C5NG38-F1
#
_entry.id   AF-A0A7C5NG38-F1
#
_cell.length_a   1.000
_cell.length_b   1.000
_cell.length_c   1.000
_cell.angle_alpha   90.00
_cell.angle_beta   90.00
_cell.angle_gamma   90.00
#
_symmetry.space_group_name_H-M   'P 1'
#
loop_
_entity.id
_entity.type
_entity.pdbx_description
1 polymer ?
#
loop_
_entity_poly.entity_id
_entity_poly.type
_entity_poly.pdbx_seq_one_letter_code
_entity_poly.pdbx_strand_id
1 'polypeptide(L)' 'MNERRYGPSIGSHLGKPIYEFIQEQDTRYVFDRLAYCDTEGCPLDQVKKNELLLNPGLIYKKAS' A
#
# COMPACT_ATOMS: atom_id res chain seq x y z
N MET A 1 13.35 -15.26 4.35
CA MET A 1 12.04 -14.72 4.73
C MET A 1 12.17 -13.21 4.79
N ASN A 2 11.53 -12.46 3.90
CA ASN A 2 11.51 -10.99 4.00
C ASN A 2 10.48 -10.62 5.06
N GLU A 3 10.92 -10.20 6.25
CA GLU A 3 10.04 -9.72 7.31
C GLU A 3 9.48 -8.36 6.92
N ARG A 4 8.18 -8.30 6.61
CA ARG A 4 7.44 -7.02 6.51
C ARG A 4 7.07 -6.57 7.91
N ARG A 5 7.47 -5.35 8.27
CA ARG A 5 6.96 -4.66 9.47
C ARG A 5 5.85 -3.71 9.07
N TYR A 6 4.81 -3.65 9.88
CA TYR A 6 3.65 -2.80 9.67
C TYR A 6 3.59 -1.73 10.76
N GLY A 7 3.23 -0.51 10.37
CA GLY A 7 2.95 0.58 11.29
C GLY A 7 1.62 0.42 12.02
N PRO A 8 1.18 1.46 12.75
CA PRO A 8 -0.17 1.48 13.33
C PRO A 8 -1.23 1.42 12.23
N SER A 9 -2.38 0.82 12.56
CA SER A 9 -3.56 0.85 11.70
C SER A 9 -4.23 2.22 11.80
N ILE A 10 -4.41 2.89 10.66
CA ILE A 10 -5.02 4.23 10.57
C ILE A 10 -6.44 4.21 9.98
N GLY A 11 -6.92 3.02 9.59
CA GLY A 11 -8.25 2.84 9.03
C GLY A 11 -8.43 1.42 8.52
N SER A 12 -9.48 1.18 7.74
CA SER A 12 -9.71 -0.08 7.05
C SER A 12 -10.28 0.14 5.65
N HIS A 13 -9.95 -0.77 4.75
CA HIS A 13 -10.50 -0.82 3.39
C HIS A 13 -10.88 -2.26 3.08
N LEU A 14 -12.14 -2.48 2.67
CA LEU A 14 -12.68 -3.81 2.37
C LEU A 14 -12.44 -4.83 3.50
N GLY A 15 -12.61 -4.38 4.75
CA GLY A 15 -12.42 -5.21 5.95
C GLY A 15 -10.96 -5.55 6.29
N LYS A 16 -9.98 -5.00 5.56
CA LYS A 16 -8.55 -5.13 5.86
C LYS A 16 -8.00 -3.83 6.44
N PRO A 17 -7.05 -3.87 7.40
CA PRO A 17 -6.45 -2.67 7.96
C PRO A 17 -5.64 -1.90 6.91
N ILE A 18 -5.68 -0.58 7.00
CA ILE A 18 -4.74 0.31 6.32
C ILE A 18 -3.67 0.66 7.34
N TYR A 19 -2.43 0.24 7.09
CA TYR A 19 -1.31 0.58 7.93
C TYR A 19 -0.74 1.93 7.51
N GLU A 20 -0.33 2.76 8.46
CA GLU A 20 0.31 4.05 8.17
C GLU A 20 1.56 3.87 7.29
N PHE A 21 2.33 2.83 7.57
CA PHE A 21 3.50 2.47 6.78
C PHE A 21 3.72 0.97 6.76
N ILE A 22 4.49 0.54 5.75
CA ILE A 22 5.02 -0.80 5.60
C ILE A 22 6.52 -0.66 5.44
N GLN A 23 7.28 -1.47 6.16
CA GLN A 23 8.73 -1.52 6.01
C GLN A 23 9.12 -2.89 5.47
N GLU A 24 9.77 -2.87 4.31
CA GLU A 24 10.41 -4.03 3.69
C GLU A 24 11.91 -3.82 3.74
N GLN A 25 12.61 -4.65 4.52
CA GLN A 25 14.05 -4.51 4.73
C GLN A 25 14.38 -3.07 5.20
N ASP A 26 15.23 -2.35 4.45
CA ASP A 26 15.61 -0.95 4.71
C ASP A 26 14.73 0.08 4.01
N THR A 27 13.67 -0.35 3.31
CA THR A 27 12.76 0.56 2.61
C THR A 27 11.44 0.70 3.36
N ARG A 28 11.10 1.93 3.73
CA ARG A 28 9.79 2.29 4.26
C ARG A 28 8.90 2.83 3.15
N TYR A 29 7.67 2.35 3.11
CA TYR A 29 6.60 2.83 2.25
C TYR A 29 5.47 3.37 3.13
N VAL A 30 4.96 4.56 2.83
CA VAL A 30 3.90 5.23 3.60
C VAL A 30 2.62 5.19 2.78
N PHE A 31 1.49 4.95 3.45
CA PHE A 31 0.19 4.95 2.79
C PHE A 31 -0.07 6.32 2.16
N ASP A 32 -0.52 6.32 0.90
CA ASP A 32 -0.79 7.55 0.14
C ASP A 32 -2.28 7.65 -0.21
N ARG A 33 -2.82 6.64 -0.90
CA ARG A 33 -4.20 6.67 -1.39
C ARG A 33 -4.77 5.27 -1.64
N LEU A 34 -6.08 5.20 -1.79
CA LEU A 34 -6.74 4.04 -2.37
C LEU A 34 -6.56 4.04 -3.89
N ALA A 35 -6.36 2.86 -4.44
CA ALA A 35 -6.42 2.65 -5.87
C ALA A 35 -7.86 2.78 -6.37
N TYR A 36 -8.02 3.29 -7.58
CA TYR A 36 -9.25 3.08 -8.33
C TYR A 36 -9.27 1.62 -8.79
N CYS A 37 -10.32 0.89 -8.42
CA CYS A 37 -10.50 -0.50 -8.81
C CYS A 37 -11.93 -0.70 -9.30
N ASP A 38 -12.08 -1.57 -10.29
CA ASP A 38 -13.37 -1.97 -10.86
C ASP A 38 -13.56 -3.50 -10.74
N THR A 39 -14.48 -4.06 -11.52
CA THR A 39 -14.79 -5.49 -11.52
C THR A 39 -13.64 -6.36 -12.02
N GLU A 40 -12.71 -5.81 -12.79
CA GLU A 40 -11.54 -6.52 -13.33
C GLU A 40 -10.30 -6.40 -12.42
N GLY A 41 -10.34 -5.48 -11.46
CA GLY A 41 -9.32 -5.30 -10.45
C GLY A 41 -8.83 -3.86 -10.40
N CYS A 42 -7.59 -3.66 -9.95
CA CYS A 42 -6.97 -2.34 -9.82
C CYS A 42 -5.95 -2.15 -10.97
N PRO A 43 -6.21 -1.25 -11.92
CA PRO A 43 -5.28 -0.95 -13.01
C PRO A 43 -3.90 -0.54 -12.50
N LEU A 44 -2.81 -0.95 -13.16
CA LEU A 44 -1.44 -0.63 -12.72
C LEU A 44 -0.92 0.72 -13.21
N ASP A 45 -1.56 1.33 -14.20
CA ASP A 45 -1.20 2.63 -14.78
C ASP A 45 -1.33 3.80 -13.78
N GLN A 46 -2.18 3.64 -12.76
CA GLN A 46 -2.29 4.59 -11.65
C GLN A 46 -1.09 4.57 -10.68
N VAL A 47 -0.23 3.55 -10.77
CA VAL A 47 0.93 3.37 -9.88
C VAL A 47 2.14 4.10 -10.47
N LYS A 48 2.64 5.09 -9.74
CA LYS A 48 3.78 5.91 -10.17
C LYS A 48 5.10 5.26 -9.75
N LYS A 49 6.20 5.81 -10.26
CA LYS A 49 7.55 5.39 -9.85
C LYS A 49 7.70 5.50 -8.33
N ASN A 50 8.28 4.45 -7.73
CA ASN A 50 8.46 4.31 -6.28
C ASN A 50 7.15 4.17 -5.47
N GLU A 51 6.06 3.79 -6.12
CA GLU A 51 4.82 3.38 -5.45
C GLU A 51 4.64 1.86 -5.52
N LEU A 52 3.89 1.34 -4.54
CA LEU A 52 3.46 -0.06 -4.46
C LEU A 52 1.96 -0.10 -4.36
N LEU A 53 1.33 -0.97 -5.16
CA LEU A 53 -0.07 -1.33 -5.02
C LEU A 53 -0.18 -2.65 -4.27
N LEU A 54 -0.88 -2.64 -3.14
CA LEU A 54 -1.15 -3.82 -2.33
C LEU A 54 -2.63 -4.12 -2.29
N ASN A 55 -2.98 -5.40 -2.22
CA ASN A 55 -4.38 -5.79 -2.04
C ASN A 55 -4.88 -5.35 -0.64
N PRO A 56 -6.11 -4.80 -0.53
CA PRO A 56 -7.15 -4.78 -1.57
C PRO A 56 -7.28 -3.41 -2.27
N GLY A 57 -6.21 -2.85 -2.82
CA GLY A 57 -6.24 -1.55 -3.52
C GLY A 57 -5.62 -0.41 -2.71
N LEU A 58 -4.54 -0.67 -1.97
CA LEU A 58 -3.83 0.33 -1.18
C LEU A 58 -2.55 0.74 -1.90
N ILE A 59 -2.39 2.02 -2.19
CA ILE A 59 -1.18 2.58 -2.78
C ILE A 59 -0.30 3.14 -1.66
N TYR A 60 0.92 2.63 -1.57
CA TYR A 60 1.96 3.14 -0.69
C TYR A 60 3.10 3.75 -1.51
N LYS A 61 3.67 4.84 -1.03
CA LYS A 61 4.80 5.53 -1.67
C LYS A 61 6.07 5.35 -0.84
N LYS A 62 7.20 5.12 -1.50
CA LYS A 62 8.51 5.06 -0.81
C LYS A 62 8.75 6.37 -0.05
N ALA A 63 9.01 6.25 1.25
CA ALA A 63 9.47 7.36 2.07
C ALA A 63 10.85 7.79 1.53
N SER A 64 10.98 9.08 1.22
CA SER A 64 12.25 9.67 0.75
C SER A 64 13.23 9.85 1.91
#